data_AF-B8IKX4-F1
#
_entry.id   AF-B8IKX4-F1
#
_cell.length_a   1.000
_cell.length_b   1.000
_cell.length_c   1.000
_cell.angle_alpha   90.00
_cell.angle_beta   90.00
_cell.angle_gamma   90.00
#
_symmetry.space_group_name_H-M   'P 1'
#
loop_
_entity.id
_entity.type
_entity.pdbx_description
1 polymer ?
#
loop_
_entity_poly.entity_id
_entity_poly.type
_entity_poly.pdbx_seq_one_letter_code
_entity_poly.pdbx_strand_id
1 'polypeptide(L)'
;MLGTVGHLHAGPGANGPGRSRCYDSDPARDRITKSQPSRFSAATLVQAGGLNLLFDAGRGCAIRLRQIGVPLGSVAPVFLTHFHSDHTVGLPDLWMTGYIQTSYAMRRAPMVLIGPVGTKHMAENMRAAFIDDIRIRMADEKTPEIATQIDARDFNSDDVVFEANGVKVTAFAVNHGPLIHPAYGYRVDHAGHSVLISGDTKFDEAVIRHGTGADLLVHEVCDAPSDVLDKLQNRAIMEHHTSPEEAGTVFSRAKPKLAAYTHIIQLTARGSTTTPDVAQIEAATRRTYSGPLAVGEDLMRFVISNGTVALKRWDAVRQTYSE
;
A
#
# COMPACT_ATOMS: atom_id res chain seq x y z
N MET A 1 1.35 -23.28 -6.90
CA MET A 1 0.26 -23.89 -6.11
C MET A 1 -0.82 -22.83 -5.92
N LEU A 2 -2.07 -23.13 -6.25
CA LEU A 2 -3.21 -22.33 -5.80
C LEU A 2 -3.51 -22.79 -4.36
N GLY A 3 -3.32 -21.90 -3.39
CA GLY A 3 -3.72 -22.17 -2.01
C GLY A 3 -5.24 -22.05 -1.90
N THR A 4 -5.94 -23.17 -1.86
CA THR A 4 -7.32 -23.21 -1.38
C THR A 4 -7.27 -23.24 0.14
N VAL A 5 -7.80 -22.22 0.80
CA VAL A 5 -8.25 -22.36 2.19
C VAL A 5 -9.46 -23.30 2.14
N GLY A 6 -9.21 -24.60 2.26
CA GLY A 6 -10.24 -25.62 2.27
C GLY A 6 -10.98 -25.61 3.60
N HIS A 7 -12.29 -25.36 3.58
CA HIS A 7 -13.15 -25.54 4.75
C HIS A 7 -13.53 -27.02 4.84
N LEU A 8 -12.80 -27.82 5.61
CA LEU A 8 -13.13 -29.22 5.85
C LEU A 8 -14.29 -29.31 6.85
N HIS A 9 -15.47 -29.75 6.40
CA HIS A 9 -16.57 -30.11 7.27
C HIS A 9 -16.50 -31.62 7.54
N ALA A 10 -16.17 -32.03 8.76
CA ALA A 10 -16.39 -33.41 9.19
C ALA A 10 -17.89 -33.62 9.39
N GLY A 11 -18.48 -34.58 8.68
CA GLY A 11 -19.88 -35.00 8.88
C GLY A 11 -20.11 -35.64 10.26
N PRO A 12 -21.37 -35.82 10.68
CA PRO A 12 -21.69 -36.23 12.04
C PRO A 12 -21.37 -37.71 12.25
N GLY A 13 -20.33 -37.99 13.05
CA GLY A 13 -20.00 -39.32 13.55
C GLY A 13 -20.01 -39.35 15.09
N ALA A 14 -21.01 -40.03 15.64
CA ALA A 14 -21.08 -40.69 16.95
C ALA A 14 -20.62 -39.95 18.25
N ASN A 15 -21.64 -39.51 19.01
CA ASN A 15 -21.80 -39.59 20.48
C ASN A 15 -20.58 -39.53 21.43
N GLY A 16 -20.51 -38.42 22.18
CA GLY A 16 -19.92 -38.34 23.53
C GLY A 16 -20.23 -36.98 24.17
N PRO A 17 -20.59 -36.87 25.47
CA PRO A 17 -20.92 -35.59 26.09
C PRO A 17 -19.64 -34.87 26.51
N GLY A 18 -18.79 -34.54 25.55
CA GLY A 18 -17.70 -33.59 25.72
C GLY A 18 -18.14 -32.29 25.10
N ARG A 19 -18.53 -31.30 25.91
CA ARG A 19 -18.79 -29.93 25.42
C ARG A 19 -17.52 -29.44 24.74
N SER A 20 -17.46 -29.49 23.40
CA SER A 20 -16.56 -28.63 22.66
C SER A 20 -17.06 -27.21 22.90
N ARG A 21 -16.42 -26.50 23.82
CA ARG A 21 -16.52 -25.05 23.84
C ARG A 21 -15.80 -24.60 22.57
N CYS A 22 -16.53 -24.52 21.45
CA CYS A 22 -16.24 -23.50 20.46
C CYS A 22 -16.07 -22.21 21.26
N TYR A 23 -14.93 -21.55 21.14
CA TYR A 23 -14.69 -20.26 21.77
C TYR A 23 -15.89 -19.39 21.49
N ASP A 24 -16.69 -19.14 22.53
CA ASP A 24 -17.79 -18.20 22.50
C ASP A 24 -17.15 -16.87 22.16
N SER A 25 -17.35 -16.41 20.93
CA SER A 25 -16.75 -15.20 20.42
C SER A 25 -17.40 -14.05 21.16
N ASP A 26 -16.74 -13.60 22.22
CA ASP A 26 -17.11 -12.42 22.99
C ASP A 26 -17.60 -11.30 22.05
N PRO A 27 -18.90 -10.95 22.09
CA PRO A 27 -19.47 -9.87 21.30
C PRO A 27 -19.01 -8.48 21.75
N ALA A 28 -18.02 -8.35 22.64
CA ALA A 28 -17.49 -7.05 23.06
C ALA A 28 -16.17 -6.64 22.36
N ARG A 29 -15.63 -7.45 21.42
CA ARG A 29 -14.34 -7.13 20.76
C ARG A 29 -14.51 -6.56 19.36
N ASP A 30 -14.03 -5.34 19.16
CA ASP A 30 -14.07 -4.62 17.89
C ASP A 30 -13.24 -5.35 16.81
N ARG A 31 -13.77 -5.42 15.59
CA ARG A 31 -13.08 -5.99 14.43
C ARG A 31 -13.07 -4.93 13.33
N ILE A 32 -11.91 -4.34 13.10
CA ILE A 32 -11.63 -3.48 11.95
C ILE A 32 -11.55 -4.39 10.72
N THR A 33 -12.34 -4.14 9.67
CA THR A 33 -12.32 -4.94 8.43
C THR A 33 -11.12 -4.53 7.55
N LYS A 34 -9.88 -4.68 8.06
CA LYS A 34 -8.64 -4.36 7.34
C LYS A 34 -8.34 -5.28 6.14
N SER A 35 -9.11 -6.34 5.94
CA SER A 35 -8.88 -7.32 4.86
C SER A 35 -10.16 -7.56 4.05
N GLN A 36 -10.28 -6.89 2.90
CA GLN A 36 -11.37 -7.11 1.96
C GLN A 36 -10.86 -7.92 0.75
N PRO A 37 -11.66 -8.84 0.19
CA PRO A 37 -11.25 -9.65 -0.95
C PRO A 37 -11.08 -8.84 -2.25
N SER A 38 -11.70 -7.65 -2.33
CA SER A 38 -11.67 -6.77 -3.50
C SER A 38 -10.72 -5.57 -3.37
N ARG A 39 -10.16 -5.31 -2.19
CA ARG A 39 -9.23 -4.20 -1.92
C ARG A 39 -8.05 -4.68 -1.09
N PHE A 40 -6.88 -4.73 -1.71
CA PHE A 40 -5.65 -5.21 -1.09
C PHE A 40 -5.00 -4.10 -0.28
N SER A 41 -4.01 -4.44 0.56
CA SER A 41 -3.34 -3.45 1.39
C SER A 41 -2.40 -2.56 0.55
N ALA A 42 -1.94 -1.46 1.14
CA ALA A 42 -1.27 -0.37 0.44
C ALA A 42 -0.04 -0.83 -0.37
N ALA A 43 -0.05 -0.54 -1.66
CA ALA A 43 1.09 -0.64 -2.55
C ALA A 43 0.82 0.24 -3.78
N THR A 44 1.74 1.13 -4.12
CA THR A 44 1.64 2.02 -5.28
C THR A 44 2.84 1.81 -6.19
N LEU A 45 2.61 1.38 -7.43
CA LEU A 45 3.65 1.25 -8.45
C LEU A 45 3.74 2.52 -9.28
N VAL A 46 4.92 3.11 -9.38
CA VAL A 46 5.25 4.21 -10.30
C VAL A 46 6.26 3.72 -11.32
N GLN A 47 5.92 3.84 -12.60
CA GLN A 47 6.80 3.47 -13.71
C GLN A 47 7.32 4.72 -14.41
N ALA A 48 8.62 5.01 -14.29
CA ALA A 48 9.26 6.21 -14.84
C ALA A 48 10.74 5.92 -15.15
N GLY A 49 11.32 6.55 -16.18
CA GLY A 49 12.74 6.35 -16.53
C GLY A 49 13.15 4.89 -16.78
N GLY A 50 12.21 4.03 -17.20
CA GLY A 50 12.43 2.59 -17.34
C GLY A 50 12.51 1.80 -16.02
N LEU A 51 12.20 2.43 -14.88
CA LEU A 51 12.20 1.84 -13.55
C LEU A 51 10.80 1.45 -13.09
N ASN A 52 10.72 0.44 -12.23
CA ASN A 52 9.51 0.03 -11.51
C ASN A 52 9.69 0.36 -10.02
N LEU A 53 9.28 1.57 -9.64
CA LEU A 53 9.39 2.09 -8.28
C LEU A 53 8.14 1.67 -7.49
N LEU A 54 8.32 0.92 -6.41
CA LEU A 54 7.19 0.48 -5.59
C LEU A 54 7.18 1.22 -4.26
N PHE A 55 6.06 1.83 -3.90
CA PHE A 55 5.85 2.51 -2.63
C PHE A 55 4.91 1.66 -1.78
N ASP A 56 5.43 1.16 -0.66
CA ASP A 56 4.86 0.12 0.19
C ASP A 56 4.65 -1.23 -0.51
N ALA A 57 4.63 -2.28 0.30
CA ALA A 57 4.41 -3.66 -0.13
C ALA A 57 3.42 -4.34 0.83
N GLY A 58 2.18 -3.86 0.82
CA GLY A 58 1.07 -4.45 1.55
C GLY A 58 0.69 -5.86 1.07
N ARG A 59 -0.25 -6.47 1.79
CA ARG A 59 -0.74 -7.83 1.53
C ARG A 59 -1.15 -8.04 0.08
N GLY A 60 -0.60 -9.08 -0.54
CA GLY A 60 -0.95 -9.50 -1.90
C GLY A 60 -0.40 -8.59 -3.01
N CYS A 61 0.51 -7.67 -2.69
CA CYS A 61 1.25 -6.86 -3.66
C CYS A 61 1.86 -7.70 -4.79
N ALA A 62 2.55 -8.80 -4.47
CA ALA A 62 3.16 -9.69 -5.46
C ALA A 62 2.13 -10.30 -6.45
N ILE A 63 0.93 -10.62 -5.95
CA ILE A 63 -0.19 -11.12 -6.76
C ILE A 63 -0.70 -10.01 -7.69
N ARG A 64 -0.88 -8.79 -7.18
CA ARG A 64 -1.36 -7.64 -7.97
C ARG A 64 -0.38 -7.24 -9.06
N LEU A 65 0.92 -7.22 -8.77
CA LEU A 65 1.96 -7.02 -9.79
C LEU A 65 1.89 -8.10 -10.89
N ARG A 66 1.54 -9.34 -10.53
CA ARG A 66 1.43 -10.45 -11.50
C ARG A 66 0.28 -10.27 -12.45
N GLN A 67 -0.84 -9.78 -11.94
CA GLN A 67 -2.02 -9.51 -12.76
C GLN A 67 -1.72 -8.48 -13.84
N ILE A 68 -0.93 -7.45 -13.54
CA ILE A 68 -0.57 -6.41 -14.50
C ILE A 68 0.72 -6.70 -15.29
N GLY A 69 1.27 -7.91 -15.15
CA GLY A 69 2.40 -8.39 -15.94
C GLY A 69 3.76 -7.79 -15.57
N VAL A 70 3.91 -7.20 -14.37
CA VAL A 70 5.18 -6.61 -13.92
C VAL A 70 6.04 -7.68 -13.25
N PRO A 71 7.17 -8.12 -13.83
CA PRO A 71 8.00 -9.15 -13.20
C PRO A 71 8.51 -8.68 -11.83
N LEU A 72 8.33 -9.50 -10.78
CA LEU A 72 8.74 -9.14 -9.42
C LEU A 72 10.25 -8.90 -9.31
N GLY A 73 11.03 -9.60 -10.14
CA GLY A 73 12.48 -9.43 -10.18
C GLY A 73 12.94 -8.08 -10.76
N SER A 74 12.04 -7.35 -11.42
CA SER A 74 12.30 -6.04 -12.02
C SER A 74 11.85 -4.86 -11.15
N VAL A 75 11.23 -5.13 -9.99
CA VAL A 75 10.84 -4.08 -9.04
C VAL A 75 12.08 -3.61 -8.29
N ALA A 76 12.48 -2.37 -8.54
CA ALA A 76 13.58 -1.72 -7.84
C ALA A 76 13.60 -0.21 -8.11
N PRO A 77 13.80 0.62 -7.06
CA PRO A 77 13.71 0.31 -5.62
C PRO A 77 12.28 0.12 -5.08
N VAL A 78 12.18 -0.46 -3.88
CA VAL A 78 10.99 -0.46 -3.01
C VAL A 78 11.17 0.61 -1.92
N PHE A 79 10.17 1.46 -1.73
CA PHE A 79 10.12 2.53 -0.74
C PHE A 79 9.12 2.20 0.37
N LEU A 80 9.41 2.57 1.62
CA LEU A 80 8.49 2.38 2.75
C LEU A 80 8.05 3.72 3.33
N THR A 81 6.75 3.98 3.37
CA THR A 81 6.20 5.19 4.00
C THR A 81 6.36 5.14 5.52
N HIS A 82 6.04 3.98 6.12
CA HIS A 82 6.16 3.70 7.56
C HIS A 82 6.04 2.18 7.82
N PHE A 83 6.00 1.78 9.10
CA PHE A 83 6.14 0.37 9.51
C PHE A 83 4.85 -0.36 9.88
N HIS A 84 3.66 0.18 9.58
CA HIS A 84 2.43 -0.57 9.82
C HIS A 84 2.34 -1.81 8.91
N SER A 85 1.70 -2.86 9.42
CA SER A 85 1.64 -4.17 8.77
C SER A 85 0.94 -4.14 7.41
N ASP A 86 -0.05 -3.27 7.24
CA ASP A 86 -0.79 -3.06 6.00
C ASP A 86 0.05 -2.45 4.88
N HIS A 87 1.24 -1.92 5.19
CA HIS A 87 2.20 -1.38 4.23
C HIS A 87 3.39 -2.33 4.01
N THR A 88 3.62 -3.29 4.89
CA THR A 88 4.89 -4.04 4.94
C THR A 88 4.75 -5.56 4.89
N VAL A 89 3.57 -6.13 5.21
CA VAL A 89 3.43 -7.60 5.35
C VAL A 89 3.60 -8.37 4.04
N GLY A 90 3.44 -7.72 2.88
CA GLY A 90 3.71 -8.32 1.57
C GLY A 90 5.18 -8.23 1.14
N LEU A 91 6.02 -7.48 1.86
CA LEU A 91 7.43 -7.31 1.54
C LEU A 91 8.23 -8.63 1.53
N PRO A 92 8.03 -9.57 2.48
CA PRO A 92 8.72 -10.86 2.42
C PRO A 92 8.35 -11.66 1.17
N ASP A 93 7.08 -11.67 0.76
CA ASP A 93 6.63 -12.36 -0.45
C ASP A 93 7.23 -11.73 -1.71
N LEU A 94 7.19 -10.40 -1.81
CA LEU A 94 7.84 -9.67 -2.91
C LEU A 94 9.34 -9.97 -3.00
N TRP A 95 10.03 -9.97 -1.86
CA TRP A 95 11.46 -10.23 -1.79
C TRP A 95 11.80 -11.68 -2.15
N MET A 96 11.14 -12.66 -1.54
CA MET A 96 11.45 -14.07 -1.75
C MET A 96 11.04 -14.52 -3.15
N THR A 97 9.80 -14.23 -3.55
CA THR A 97 9.30 -14.60 -4.88
C THR A 97 10.09 -13.90 -5.98
N GLY A 98 10.59 -12.68 -5.74
CA GLY A 98 11.37 -11.91 -6.71
C GLY A 98 12.68 -12.54 -7.16
N TYR A 99 13.35 -13.36 -6.32
CA TYR A 99 14.61 -14.04 -6.69
C TYR A 99 14.43 -15.47 -7.21
N ILE A 100 13.22 -16.03 -7.20
CA ILE A 100 12.97 -17.36 -7.76
C ILE A 100 13.32 -17.37 -9.25
N GLN A 101 13.95 -18.44 -9.74
CA GLN A 101 14.44 -18.56 -11.11
C GLN A 101 13.33 -18.87 -12.14
N THR A 102 12.34 -17.98 -12.26
CA THR A 102 11.27 -18.06 -13.27
C THR A 102 11.21 -16.80 -14.13
N SER A 103 10.55 -16.88 -15.28
CA SER A 103 10.38 -15.73 -16.21
C SER A 103 9.64 -14.52 -15.62
N TYR A 104 8.93 -14.70 -14.51
CA TYR A 104 8.21 -13.65 -13.81
C TYR A 104 8.96 -13.08 -12.59
N ALA A 105 10.07 -13.73 -12.24
CA ALA A 105 10.94 -13.35 -11.14
C ALA A 105 12.35 -13.12 -11.70
N MET A 106 13.38 -13.80 -11.19
CA MET A 106 14.76 -13.73 -11.68
C MET A 106 15.50 -12.42 -11.37
N ARG A 107 15.23 -11.81 -10.20
CA ARG A 107 16.15 -10.81 -9.65
C ARG A 107 17.55 -11.42 -9.51
N ARG A 108 18.57 -10.72 -10.02
CA ARG A 108 19.99 -11.15 -10.00
C ARG A 108 20.88 -10.26 -9.13
N ALA A 109 20.29 -9.27 -8.47
CA ALA A 109 20.95 -8.30 -7.62
C ALA A 109 20.18 -8.19 -6.28
N PRO A 110 20.72 -7.54 -5.25
CA PRO A 110 19.98 -7.30 -4.02
C PRO A 110 18.67 -6.55 -4.29
N MET A 111 17.63 -6.81 -3.49
CA MET A 111 16.45 -5.93 -3.50
C MET A 111 16.85 -4.61 -2.87
N VAL A 112 16.70 -3.49 -3.58
CA VAL A 112 16.93 -2.17 -3.01
C VAL A 112 15.68 -1.78 -2.21
N LEU A 113 15.84 -1.60 -0.90
CA LEU A 113 14.78 -1.22 0.02
C LEU A 113 15.15 0.10 0.70
N ILE A 114 14.35 1.13 0.49
CA ILE A 114 14.63 2.49 0.96
C ILE A 114 13.48 2.92 1.87
N GLY A 115 13.78 3.44 3.05
CA GLY A 115 12.73 3.86 3.96
C GLY A 115 13.29 4.63 5.15
N PRO A 116 12.42 5.05 6.08
CA PRO A 116 12.88 5.76 7.25
C PRO A 116 13.74 4.85 8.15
N VAL A 117 14.41 5.46 9.14
CA VAL A 117 15.18 4.74 10.16
C VAL A 117 14.35 3.59 10.75
N GLY A 118 14.93 2.39 10.74
CA GLY A 118 14.24 1.14 11.06
C GLY A 118 14.10 0.20 9.86
N THR A 119 14.30 0.70 8.63
CA THR A 119 14.23 -0.10 7.40
C THR A 119 15.32 -1.17 7.35
N LYS A 120 16.56 -0.83 7.72
CA LYS A 120 17.66 -1.81 7.87
C LYS A 120 17.34 -2.88 8.90
N HIS A 121 16.84 -2.49 10.07
CA HIS A 121 16.44 -3.42 11.13
C HIS A 121 15.36 -4.40 10.64
N MET A 122 14.33 -3.89 9.95
CA MET A 122 13.28 -4.73 9.37
C MET A 122 13.85 -5.69 8.31
N ALA A 123 14.72 -5.22 7.42
CA ALA A 123 15.36 -6.05 6.39
C ALA A 123 16.20 -7.18 6.98
N GLU A 124 17.00 -6.89 8.01
CA GLU A 124 17.81 -7.87 8.72
C GLU A 124 16.95 -8.96 9.38
N ASN A 125 15.90 -8.56 10.11
CA ASN A 125 15.01 -9.50 10.79
C ASN A 125 14.14 -10.29 9.80
N MET A 126 13.69 -9.66 8.72
CA MET A 126 13.00 -10.35 7.63
C MET A 126 13.92 -11.42 7.03
N ARG A 127 15.18 -11.09 6.75
CA ARG A 127 16.13 -12.07 6.22
C ARG A 127 16.39 -13.21 7.21
N ALA A 128 16.54 -12.89 8.50
CA ALA A 128 16.74 -13.89 9.55
C ALA A 128 15.55 -14.85 9.67
N ALA A 129 14.33 -14.35 9.57
CA ALA A 129 13.11 -15.15 9.64
C ALA A 129 13.00 -16.21 8.53
N PHE A 130 13.62 -15.96 7.37
CA PHE A 130 13.56 -16.85 6.20
C PHE A 130 14.91 -17.48 5.83
N ILE A 131 15.85 -17.57 6.79
CA ILE A 131 17.20 -18.09 6.54
C ILE A 131 17.20 -19.53 6.02
N ASP A 132 16.26 -20.35 6.48
CA ASP A 132 16.14 -21.74 6.02
C ASP A 132 15.62 -21.85 4.58
N ASP A 133 14.66 -21.01 4.16
CA ASP A 133 14.21 -20.95 2.76
C ASP A 133 15.38 -20.56 1.85
N ILE A 134 16.12 -19.51 2.22
CA ILE A 134 17.32 -19.06 1.50
C ILE A 134 18.32 -20.23 1.35
N ARG A 135 18.64 -20.90 2.46
CA ARG A 135 19.58 -22.03 2.47
C ARG A 135 19.13 -23.16 1.54
N ILE A 136 17.86 -23.53 1.60
CA ILE A 136 17.28 -24.59 0.76
C ILE A 136 17.36 -24.19 -0.72
N ARG A 137 16.95 -22.98 -1.10
CA ARG A 137 16.96 -22.52 -2.49
C ARG A 137 18.36 -22.34 -3.07
N MET A 138 19.33 -21.92 -2.25
CA MET A 138 20.73 -21.88 -2.68
C MET A 138 21.28 -23.29 -2.94
N ALA A 139 20.95 -24.24 -2.08
CA ALA A 139 21.43 -25.61 -2.18
C ALA A 139 20.76 -26.40 -3.31
N ASP A 140 19.43 -26.33 -3.42
CA ASP A 140 18.61 -27.12 -4.35
C ASP A 140 18.41 -26.39 -5.68
N GLU A 141 17.84 -25.18 -5.65
CA GLU A 141 17.47 -24.40 -6.83
C GLU A 141 18.63 -23.57 -7.43
N LYS A 142 19.83 -23.63 -6.83
CA LYS A 142 21.02 -22.86 -7.25
C LYS A 142 20.75 -21.35 -7.36
N THR A 143 19.89 -20.83 -6.48
CA THR A 143 19.64 -19.39 -6.39
C THR A 143 20.93 -18.66 -6.01
N PRO A 144 21.37 -17.62 -6.76
CA PRO A 144 22.56 -16.87 -6.40
C PRO A 144 22.39 -16.15 -5.07
N GLU A 145 23.36 -16.26 -4.17
CA GLU A 145 23.31 -15.61 -2.85
C GLU A 145 23.03 -14.11 -2.97
N ILE A 146 23.68 -13.43 -3.92
CA ILE A 146 23.52 -11.99 -4.17
C ILE A 146 22.06 -11.59 -4.47
N ALA A 147 21.27 -12.46 -5.11
CA ALA A 147 19.86 -12.21 -5.41
C ALA A 147 18.97 -12.27 -4.16
N THR A 148 19.41 -13.01 -3.13
CA THR A 148 18.72 -13.13 -1.84
C THR A 148 19.03 -11.95 -0.91
N GLN A 149 20.01 -11.11 -1.23
CA GLN A 149 20.36 -9.98 -0.37
C GLN A 149 19.33 -8.85 -0.48
N ILE A 150 19.31 -7.99 0.54
CA ILE A 150 18.53 -6.75 0.58
C ILE A 150 19.53 -5.63 0.83
N ASP A 151 19.60 -4.69 -0.11
CA ASP A 151 20.33 -3.43 0.06
C ASP A 151 19.37 -2.43 0.73
N ALA A 152 19.34 -2.46 2.06
CA ALA A 152 18.47 -1.62 2.87
C ALA A 152 19.14 -0.27 3.20
N ARG A 153 18.40 0.81 2.96
CA ARG A 153 18.87 2.19 3.12
C ARG A 153 17.89 2.97 3.99
N ASP A 154 18.40 3.47 5.11
CA ASP A 154 17.66 4.32 6.03
C ASP A 154 17.86 5.79 5.65
N PHE A 155 16.82 6.61 5.83
CA PHE A 155 16.90 8.06 5.86
C PHE A 155 16.14 8.62 7.08
N ASN A 156 16.42 9.86 7.47
CA ASN A 156 15.76 10.53 8.62
C ASN A 156 15.51 12.02 8.39
N SER A 157 15.60 12.48 7.15
CA SER A 157 15.43 13.88 6.77
C SER A 157 14.63 14.00 5.48
N ASP A 158 14.02 15.17 5.30
CA ASP A 158 13.33 15.53 4.06
C ASP A 158 14.38 15.82 2.99
N ASP A 159 14.61 14.87 2.07
CA ASP A 159 15.63 14.98 1.03
C ASP A 159 15.35 14.05 -0.16
N VAL A 160 16.16 14.17 -1.20
CA VAL A 160 16.24 13.21 -2.30
C VAL A 160 16.83 11.89 -1.78
N VAL A 161 15.99 10.86 -1.75
CA VAL A 161 16.36 9.53 -1.24
C VAL A 161 16.74 8.56 -2.37
N PHE A 162 16.44 8.91 -3.62
CA PHE A 162 16.80 8.13 -4.79
C PHE A 162 16.84 9.00 -6.05
N GLU A 163 17.87 8.81 -6.87
CA GLU A 163 18.00 9.45 -8.18
C GLU A 163 18.67 8.51 -9.18
N ALA A 164 17.98 8.22 -10.29
CA ALA A 164 18.51 7.40 -11.39
C ALA A 164 17.67 7.61 -12.66
N ASN A 165 18.27 7.50 -13.85
CA ASN A 165 17.58 7.60 -15.14
C ASN A 165 16.69 8.86 -15.30
N GLY A 166 17.11 9.98 -14.69
CA GLY A 166 16.33 11.22 -14.67
C GLY A 166 15.05 11.15 -13.82
N VAL A 167 14.86 10.10 -13.03
CA VAL A 167 13.85 10.01 -11.97
C VAL A 167 14.49 10.50 -10.68
N LYS A 168 13.79 11.37 -9.96
CA LYS A 168 14.16 11.85 -8.62
C LYS A 168 13.02 11.56 -7.65
N VAL A 169 13.33 10.89 -6.53
CA VAL A 169 12.36 10.61 -5.45
C VAL A 169 12.78 11.39 -4.21
N THR A 170 11.91 12.31 -3.80
CA THR A 170 12.08 13.12 -2.59
C THR A 170 11.16 12.57 -1.50
N ALA A 171 11.70 12.24 -0.33
CA ALA A 171 10.91 11.89 0.85
C ALA A 171 10.66 13.16 1.69
N PHE A 172 9.50 13.24 2.34
CA PHE A 172 9.18 14.31 3.29
C PHE A 172 8.35 13.76 4.45
N ALA A 173 8.66 14.20 5.67
CA ALA A 173 7.95 13.74 6.87
C ALA A 173 6.48 14.16 6.82
N VAL A 174 5.61 13.27 7.32
CA VAL A 174 4.17 13.52 7.46
C VAL A 174 3.70 13.16 8.86
N ASN A 175 2.60 13.75 9.28
CA ASN A 175 2.03 13.58 10.61
C ASN A 175 1.02 12.43 10.65
N HIS A 176 1.47 11.20 10.90
CA HIS A 176 0.60 10.06 11.15
C HIS A 176 0.19 9.91 12.63
N GLY A 177 0.31 10.97 13.43
CA GLY A 177 0.01 10.99 14.85
C GLY A 177 1.22 10.77 15.76
N PRO A 178 1.09 11.08 17.07
CA PRO A 178 2.23 11.19 17.98
C PRO A 178 2.91 9.86 18.29
N LEU A 179 2.25 8.72 18.06
CA LEU A 179 2.80 7.39 18.35
C LEU A 179 3.28 6.65 17.10
N ILE A 180 3.02 7.19 15.91
CA ILE A 180 3.31 6.53 14.64
C ILE A 180 4.34 7.36 13.90
N HIS A 181 5.59 7.22 14.34
CA HIS A 181 6.74 7.87 13.76
C HIS A 181 7.91 6.88 13.73
N PRO A 182 8.76 6.92 12.68
CA PRO A 182 8.70 7.81 11.53
C PRO A 182 7.57 7.48 10.52
N ALA A 183 7.04 8.49 9.83
CA ALA A 183 6.11 8.37 8.71
C ALA A 183 6.43 9.41 7.62
N TYR A 184 6.40 8.99 6.36
CA TYR A 184 6.84 9.79 5.22
C TYR A 184 5.90 9.69 4.02
N GLY A 185 5.73 10.83 3.35
CA GLY A 185 5.26 10.90 1.98
C GLY A 185 6.41 10.97 0.98
N TYR A 186 6.10 10.78 -0.29
CA TYR A 186 7.05 10.79 -1.39
C TYR A 186 6.58 11.65 -2.56
N ARG A 187 7.51 12.36 -3.18
CA ARG A 187 7.33 13.00 -4.48
C ARG A 187 8.28 12.39 -5.49
N VAL A 188 7.74 11.96 -6.62
CA VAL A 188 8.50 11.43 -7.75
C VAL A 188 8.46 12.46 -8.88
N ASP A 189 9.62 12.96 -9.29
CA ASP A 189 9.77 13.85 -10.44
C ASP A 189 10.50 13.13 -11.59
N HIS A 190 9.98 13.23 -12.81
CA HIS A 190 10.61 12.69 -14.01
C HIS A 190 10.13 13.41 -15.27
N ALA A 191 11.07 13.82 -16.15
CA ALA A 191 10.75 14.40 -17.46
C ALA A 191 9.72 15.57 -17.41
N GLY A 192 9.79 16.41 -16.37
CA GLY A 192 8.87 17.54 -16.17
C GLY A 192 7.51 17.16 -15.58
N HIS A 193 7.30 15.88 -15.27
CA HIS A 193 6.11 15.36 -14.59
C HIS A 193 6.37 15.07 -13.12
N SER A 194 5.30 15.11 -12.32
CA SER A 194 5.40 14.78 -10.90
C SER A 194 4.19 14.05 -10.33
N VAL A 195 4.47 13.08 -9.45
CA VAL A 195 3.49 12.33 -8.66
C VAL A 195 3.81 12.49 -7.18
N LEU A 196 2.81 12.84 -6.37
CA LEU A 196 2.93 12.79 -4.91
C LEU A 196 2.16 11.59 -4.36
N ILE A 197 2.74 10.91 -3.37
CA ILE A 197 2.15 9.85 -2.59
C ILE A 197 2.23 10.29 -1.12
N SER A 198 1.09 10.47 -0.46
CA SER A 198 1.07 11.02 0.91
C SER A 198 1.67 10.08 1.96
N GLY A 199 1.58 8.77 1.75
CA GLY A 199 1.60 7.81 2.86
C GLY A 199 0.36 7.98 3.75
N ASP A 200 0.38 7.37 4.93
CA ASP A 200 -0.66 7.61 5.93
C ASP A 200 -0.32 8.88 6.71
N THR A 201 -1.29 9.77 6.86
CA THR A 201 -1.12 11.07 7.48
C THR A 201 -2.47 11.66 7.89
N LYS A 202 -2.43 12.48 8.93
CA LYS A 202 -3.43 13.51 9.22
C LYS A 202 -3.34 14.64 8.19
N PHE A 203 -4.26 15.60 8.28
CA PHE A 203 -4.09 16.89 7.61
C PHE A 203 -2.68 17.45 7.91
N ASP A 204 -1.88 17.63 6.86
CA ASP A 204 -0.49 18.07 6.97
C ASP A 204 -0.13 19.07 5.86
N GLU A 205 0.44 20.21 6.28
CA GLU A 205 0.95 21.25 5.41
C GLU A 205 2.10 20.76 4.52
N ALA A 206 2.87 19.75 4.94
CA ALA A 206 3.93 19.16 4.14
C ALA A 206 3.38 18.58 2.83
N VAL A 207 2.26 17.86 2.88
CA VAL A 207 1.61 17.30 1.70
C VAL A 207 1.20 18.41 0.73
N ILE A 208 0.68 19.52 1.24
CA ILE A 208 0.30 20.69 0.42
C ILE A 208 1.54 21.29 -0.24
N ARG A 209 2.62 21.54 0.52
CA ARG A 209 3.86 22.14 0.00
C ARG A 209 4.48 21.27 -1.09
N HIS A 210 4.66 19.98 -0.84
CA HIS A 210 5.29 19.07 -1.79
C HIS A 210 4.38 18.71 -2.97
N GLY A 211 3.06 18.70 -2.76
CA GLY A 211 2.05 18.37 -3.78
C GLY A 211 1.64 19.54 -4.67
N THR A 212 2.09 20.76 -4.34
CA THR A 212 1.73 21.94 -5.11
C THR A 212 2.16 21.79 -6.58
N GLY A 213 1.18 21.82 -7.48
CA GLY A 213 1.39 21.72 -8.93
C GLY A 213 1.71 20.31 -9.45
N ALA A 214 1.50 19.26 -8.64
CA ALA A 214 1.72 17.89 -9.09
C ALA A 214 0.76 17.49 -10.24
N ASP A 215 1.19 16.62 -11.15
CA ASP A 215 0.26 16.05 -12.14
C ASP A 215 -0.76 15.16 -11.43
N LEU A 216 -0.28 14.30 -10.53
CA LEU A 216 -1.11 13.40 -9.74
C LEU A 216 -0.75 13.51 -8.25
N LEU A 217 -1.75 13.71 -7.40
CA LEU A 217 -1.62 13.65 -5.95
C LEU A 217 -2.42 12.47 -5.42
N VAL A 218 -1.72 11.41 -5.02
CA VAL A 218 -2.27 10.20 -4.41
C VAL A 218 -2.28 10.38 -2.90
N HIS A 219 -3.45 10.30 -2.29
CA HIS A 219 -3.65 10.58 -0.86
C HIS A 219 -4.46 9.49 -0.17
N GLU A 220 -4.15 9.19 1.09
CA GLU A 220 -5.02 8.37 1.94
C GLU A 220 -6.37 9.05 2.24
N VAL A 221 -7.35 8.29 2.71
CA VAL A 221 -8.58 8.87 3.26
C VAL A 221 -9.21 7.94 4.27
N CYS A 222 -9.63 8.50 5.40
CA CYS A 222 -10.37 7.79 6.43
C CYS A 222 -11.71 8.48 6.68
N ASP A 223 -12.79 7.71 6.51
CA ASP A 223 -14.16 8.15 6.79
C ASP A 223 -14.80 7.25 7.86
N ALA A 224 -15.78 7.79 8.56
CA ALA A 224 -16.56 7.04 9.53
C ALA A 224 -17.96 7.66 9.66
N PRO A 225 -19.04 6.85 9.57
CA PRO A 225 -20.38 7.31 9.93
C PRO A 225 -20.43 7.87 11.35
N SER A 226 -21.27 8.87 11.58
CA SER A 226 -21.34 9.58 12.86
C SER A 226 -21.65 8.66 14.06
N ASP A 227 -22.50 7.66 13.88
CA ASP A 227 -22.84 6.66 14.90
C ASP A 227 -21.68 5.70 15.24
N VAL A 228 -20.71 5.56 14.34
CA VAL A 228 -19.49 4.76 14.53
C VAL A 228 -18.42 5.57 15.27
N LEU A 229 -18.32 6.88 14.98
CA LEU A 229 -17.36 7.80 15.61
C LEU A 229 -17.57 7.98 17.11
N ASP A 230 -18.83 7.96 17.57
CA ASP A 230 -19.16 8.20 18.98
C ASP A 230 -18.60 7.13 19.93
N LYS A 231 -18.25 5.95 19.40
CA LYS A 231 -17.61 4.85 20.14
C LYS A 231 -16.12 5.12 20.30
N LEU A 232 -15.68 5.29 21.55
CA LEU A 232 -14.34 5.77 21.94
C LEU A 232 -13.14 5.08 21.27
N GLN A 233 -13.26 3.82 20.82
CA GLN A 233 -12.16 3.09 20.18
C GLN A 233 -11.91 3.50 18.71
N ASN A 234 -12.90 4.08 18.02
CA ASN A 234 -12.79 4.47 16.61
C ASN A 234 -12.17 5.87 16.41
N ARG A 235 -12.20 6.73 17.45
CA ARG A 235 -11.64 8.08 17.35
C ARG A 235 -10.13 8.07 17.18
N ALA A 236 -9.41 7.17 17.85
CA ALA A 236 -7.96 7.09 17.74
C ALA A 236 -7.51 6.85 16.29
N ILE A 237 -8.20 5.98 15.54
CA ILE A 237 -7.89 5.72 14.14
C ILE A 237 -8.12 6.99 13.30
N MET A 238 -9.29 7.60 13.42
CA MET A 238 -9.59 8.86 12.71
C MET A 238 -8.61 9.99 13.06
N GLU A 239 -8.15 10.05 14.31
CA GLU A 239 -7.19 11.04 14.78
C GLU A 239 -5.77 10.83 14.23
N HIS A 240 -5.51 9.73 13.52
CA HIS A 240 -4.23 9.43 12.86
C HIS A 240 -4.29 9.56 11.33
N HIS A 241 -5.49 9.77 10.77
CA HIS A 241 -5.75 9.77 9.33
C HIS A 241 -6.41 11.08 8.88
N THR A 242 -6.59 11.24 7.57
CA THR A 242 -7.19 12.43 6.96
C THR A 242 -8.65 12.19 6.60
N SER A 243 -9.56 13.05 7.07
CA SER A 243 -10.97 13.01 6.67
C SER A 243 -11.19 13.44 5.21
N PRO A 244 -12.31 13.07 4.56
CA PRO A 244 -12.58 13.48 3.18
C PRO A 244 -12.58 15.02 2.97
N GLU A 245 -13.13 15.79 3.91
CA GLU A 245 -13.12 17.27 3.86
C GLU A 245 -11.73 17.86 4.03
N GLU A 246 -10.90 17.28 4.89
CA GLU A 246 -9.49 17.69 5.06
C GLU A 246 -8.68 17.36 3.80
N ALA A 247 -8.85 16.18 3.22
CA ALA A 247 -8.22 15.79 1.97
C ALA A 247 -8.65 16.72 0.83
N GLY A 248 -9.95 17.07 0.74
CA GLY A 248 -10.42 18.06 -0.22
C GLY A 248 -9.77 19.44 -0.01
N THR A 249 -9.52 19.84 1.24
CA THR A 249 -8.77 21.07 1.56
C THR A 249 -7.32 20.98 1.08
N VAL A 250 -6.65 19.84 1.30
CA VAL A 250 -5.31 19.57 0.77
C VAL A 250 -5.30 19.70 -0.75
N PHE A 251 -6.24 19.06 -1.45
CA PHE A 251 -6.32 19.09 -2.92
C PHE A 251 -6.60 20.50 -3.46
N SER A 252 -7.52 21.23 -2.84
CA SER A 252 -7.82 22.62 -3.23
C SER A 252 -6.62 23.55 -3.09
N ARG A 253 -5.76 23.32 -2.08
CA ARG A 253 -4.57 24.13 -1.83
C ARG A 253 -3.37 23.71 -2.68
N ALA A 254 -3.15 22.40 -2.85
CA ALA A 254 -2.07 21.85 -3.68
C ALA A 254 -2.35 21.99 -5.18
N LYS A 255 -3.62 22.05 -5.60
CA LYS A 255 -4.06 22.19 -7.00
C LYS A 255 -3.39 21.19 -7.95
N PRO A 256 -3.45 19.87 -7.68
CA PRO A 256 -2.95 18.89 -8.62
C PRO A 256 -3.82 18.86 -9.88
N LYS A 257 -3.30 18.33 -10.99
CA LYS A 257 -4.14 18.12 -12.19
C LYS A 257 -5.19 17.04 -11.96
N LEU A 258 -4.84 16.03 -11.17
CA LEU A 258 -5.76 15.01 -10.67
C LEU A 258 -5.41 14.67 -9.23
N ALA A 259 -6.41 14.68 -8.34
CA ALA A 259 -6.31 14.05 -7.04
C ALA A 259 -6.82 12.60 -7.13
N ALA A 260 -6.19 11.69 -6.42
CA ALA A 260 -6.62 10.29 -6.36
C ALA A 260 -6.55 9.76 -4.92
N TYR A 261 -7.60 9.07 -4.49
CA TYR A 261 -7.55 8.35 -3.22
C TYR A 261 -6.88 6.99 -3.35
N THR A 262 -6.05 6.66 -2.38
CA THR A 262 -5.60 5.31 -2.03
C THR A 262 -5.91 5.07 -0.56
N HIS A 263 -5.53 3.92 0.00
CA HIS A 263 -5.65 3.61 1.44
C HIS A 263 -6.98 4.11 2.03
N ILE A 264 -8.07 3.56 1.48
CA ILE A 264 -9.41 4.02 1.80
C ILE A 264 -9.87 3.26 3.03
N ILE A 265 -9.85 3.92 4.17
CA ILE A 265 -10.42 3.41 5.41
C ILE A 265 -11.84 3.94 5.51
N GLN A 266 -12.81 3.04 5.63
CA GLN A 266 -14.12 3.42 6.15
C GLN A 266 -14.41 2.60 7.40
N LEU A 267 -14.50 3.27 8.54
CA LEU A 267 -14.87 2.62 9.79
C LEU A 267 -16.37 2.33 9.71
N THR A 268 -16.74 1.06 9.84
CA THR A 268 -18.15 0.64 9.77
C THR A 268 -18.66 0.17 11.11
N ALA A 269 -19.99 0.18 11.28
CA ALA A 269 -20.61 -0.48 12.40
C ALA A 269 -20.23 -1.97 12.45
N ARG A 270 -20.23 -2.51 13.67
CA ARG A 270 -19.75 -3.86 13.97
C ARG A 270 -20.57 -4.92 13.21
N GLY A 271 -19.89 -5.88 12.58
CA GLY A 271 -20.55 -6.91 11.77
C GLY A 271 -20.89 -6.47 10.34
N SER A 272 -20.61 -5.22 9.98
CA SER A 272 -20.76 -4.79 8.60
C SER A 272 -19.72 -5.47 7.70
N THR A 273 -20.21 -6.08 6.63
CA THR A 273 -19.40 -6.60 5.52
C THR A 273 -19.35 -5.62 4.36
N THR A 274 -19.85 -4.39 4.56
CA THR A 274 -19.95 -3.40 3.48
C THR A 274 -18.56 -2.94 3.05
N THR A 275 -18.36 -2.94 1.74
CA THR A 275 -17.30 -2.19 1.09
C THR A 275 -17.41 -0.71 1.45
N PRO A 276 -16.31 0.06 1.39
CA PRO A 276 -16.37 1.50 1.58
C PRO A 276 -17.42 2.14 0.66
N ASP A 277 -18.30 2.97 1.21
CA ASP A 277 -19.20 3.85 0.47
C ASP A 277 -18.37 4.98 -0.15
N VAL A 278 -17.85 4.66 -1.33
CA VAL A 278 -17.07 5.57 -2.16
C VAL A 278 -17.85 6.84 -2.51
N ALA A 279 -19.18 6.74 -2.66
CA ALA A 279 -20.02 7.89 -3.00
C ALA A 279 -20.13 8.87 -1.81
N GLN A 280 -20.24 8.35 -0.59
CA GLN A 280 -20.19 9.16 0.63
C GLN A 280 -18.86 9.90 0.77
N ILE A 281 -17.73 9.18 0.60
CA ILE A 281 -16.38 9.76 0.67
C ILE A 281 -16.22 10.87 -0.39
N GLU A 282 -16.63 10.60 -1.63
CA GLU A 282 -16.58 11.61 -2.68
C GLU A 282 -17.47 12.82 -2.33
N ALA A 283 -18.71 12.61 -1.92
CA ALA A 283 -19.63 13.70 -1.57
C ALA A 283 -19.08 14.59 -0.44
N ALA A 284 -18.46 14.00 0.58
CA ALA A 284 -17.79 14.73 1.65
C ALA A 284 -16.58 15.53 1.13
N THR A 285 -15.74 14.91 0.30
CA THR A 285 -14.60 15.58 -0.38
C THR A 285 -15.06 16.78 -1.22
N ARG A 286 -16.19 16.66 -1.92
CA ARG A 286 -16.73 17.73 -2.79
C ARG A 286 -17.14 18.99 -2.03
N ARG A 287 -17.30 18.93 -0.71
CA ARG A 287 -17.59 20.12 0.13
C ARG A 287 -16.41 21.11 0.15
N THR A 288 -15.19 20.60 -0.03
CA THR A 288 -13.96 21.41 0.03
C THR A 288 -13.10 21.33 -1.23
N TYR A 289 -13.44 20.48 -2.21
CA TYR A 289 -12.70 20.34 -3.47
C TYR A 289 -13.59 20.17 -4.71
N SER A 290 -13.38 21.04 -5.71
CA SER A 290 -14.13 21.02 -6.98
C SER A 290 -13.30 20.55 -8.19
N GLY A 291 -12.02 20.23 -8.00
CA GLY A 291 -11.16 19.77 -9.10
C GLY A 291 -11.33 18.29 -9.46
N PRO A 292 -10.58 17.77 -10.45
CA PRO A 292 -10.63 16.36 -10.81
C PRO A 292 -10.23 15.45 -9.64
N LEU A 293 -11.05 14.44 -9.38
CA LEU A 293 -10.88 13.46 -8.31
C LEU A 293 -11.15 12.06 -8.86
N ALA A 294 -10.31 11.10 -8.50
CA ALA A 294 -10.54 9.69 -8.70
C ALA A 294 -10.54 8.96 -7.35
N VAL A 295 -11.47 8.04 -7.15
CA VAL A 295 -11.41 7.14 -5.99
C VAL A 295 -10.72 5.85 -6.43
N GLY A 296 -9.58 5.54 -5.81
CA GLY A 296 -8.74 4.43 -6.23
C GLY A 296 -9.42 3.07 -6.10
N GLU A 297 -9.04 2.17 -6.99
CA GLU A 297 -9.40 0.76 -6.99
C GLU A 297 -8.13 -0.05 -7.21
N ASP A 298 -8.09 -1.29 -6.70
CA ASP A 298 -6.99 -2.20 -6.99
C ASP A 298 -6.75 -2.27 -8.50
N LEU A 299 -5.49 -2.14 -8.89
CA LEU A 299 -5.02 -2.16 -10.28
C LEU A 299 -5.43 -0.96 -11.15
N MET A 300 -6.10 0.05 -10.61
CA MET A 300 -6.33 1.31 -11.33
C MET A 300 -4.99 1.92 -11.78
N ARG A 301 -4.95 2.44 -13.01
CA ARG A 301 -3.74 3.02 -13.61
C ARG A 301 -3.98 4.47 -14.00
N PHE A 302 -2.99 5.31 -13.75
CA PHE A 302 -2.92 6.68 -14.22
C PHE A 302 -1.79 6.80 -15.24
N VAL A 303 -2.08 7.37 -16.41
CA VAL A 303 -1.10 7.64 -17.47
C VAL A 303 -0.92 9.15 -17.58
N ILE A 304 0.29 9.62 -17.27
CA ILE A 304 0.64 11.04 -17.33
C ILE A 304 1.34 11.29 -18.66
N SER A 305 0.78 12.17 -19.48
CA SER A 305 1.34 12.51 -20.79
C SER A 305 0.82 13.86 -21.26
N ASN A 306 1.64 14.67 -21.95
CA ASN A 306 1.21 15.92 -22.58
C ASN A 306 0.40 16.85 -21.66
N GLY A 307 0.76 16.87 -20.39
CA GLY A 307 0.11 17.71 -19.38
C GLY A 307 -1.27 17.24 -18.92
N THR A 308 -1.72 16.03 -19.28
CA THR A 308 -2.97 15.42 -18.81
C THR A 308 -2.69 14.15 -18.01
N VAL A 309 -3.68 13.73 -17.21
CA VAL A 309 -3.67 12.46 -16.47
C VAL A 309 -4.88 11.64 -16.91
N ALA A 310 -4.62 10.56 -17.66
CA ALA A 310 -5.67 9.64 -18.12
C ALA A 310 -5.84 8.48 -17.13
N LEU A 311 -7.08 8.18 -16.77
CA LEU A 311 -7.44 7.07 -15.89
C LEU A 311 -7.76 5.83 -16.73
N LYS A 312 -7.16 4.69 -16.37
CA LYS A 312 -7.48 3.37 -16.95
C LYS A 312 -7.90 2.41 -15.84
N ARG A 313 -9.05 1.75 -16.02
CA ARG A 313 -9.57 0.76 -15.08
C ARG A 313 -9.16 -0.64 -15.50
N TRP A 314 -8.96 -1.50 -14.52
CA TRP A 314 -8.63 -2.90 -14.76
C TRP A 314 -9.90 -3.71 -15.03
N ASP A 315 -9.94 -4.41 -16.16
CA ASP A 315 -10.95 -5.41 -16.48
C ASP A 315 -10.49 -6.76 -15.90
N ALA A 316 -11.11 -7.16 -14.79
CA ALA A 316 -10.78 -8.41 -14.12
C ALA A 316 -11.11 -9.67 -14.94
N VAL A 317 -12.06 -9.57 -15.88
CA VAL A 317 -12.47 -10.69 -16.75
C VAL A 317 -11.47 -10.87 -17.89
N ARG A 318 -11.12 -9.77 -18.55
CA ARG A 318 -10.18 -9.78 -19.68
C ARG A 318 -8.71 -9.76 -19.26
N GLN A 319 -8.43 -9.47 -17.99
CA GLN A 319 -7.09 -9.26 -17.46
C GLN A 319 -6.30 -8.22 -18.27
N THR A 320 -6.95 -7.09 -18.54
CA THR A 320 -6.36 -5.98 -19.30
C THR A 320 -6.89 -4.65 -18.78
N TYR A 321 -6.32 -3.55 -19.25
CA TYR A 321 -6.86 -2.23 -19.00
C TYR A 321 -7.92 -1.87 -20.04
N SER A 322 -8.96 -1.15 -19.61
CA SER A 322 -9.88 -0.49 -20.53
C SER A 322 -9.10 0.45 -21.46
N GLU A 323 -9.50 0.50 -22.73
CA GLU A 323 -8.91 1.43 -23.70
C GLU A 323 -9.05 2.89 -23.26
#